data_AF-A0A7K7DTE7-F1
#
_entry.id   AF-A0A7K7DTE7-F1
#
_cell.length_a   1.000
_cell.length_b   1.000
_cell.length_c   1.000
_cell.angle_alpha   90.00
_cell.angle_beta   90.00
_cell.angle_gamma   90.00
#
_symmetry.space_group_name_H-M   'P 1'
#
loop_
_entity.id
_entity.type
_entity.pdbx_description
1 polymer ?
#
loop_
_entity_poly.entity_id
_entity_poly.type
_entity_poly.pdbx_seq_one_letter_code
_entity_poly.pdbx_strand_id
1 'polypeptide(L)'
;MAAVRLKDGAAFDGDQLFAFTQDTLPAYAAPRFIRIQEALEVTGTFKQCKNRLVQEGFDPNLIGDRLFLRDAARRSYVPLSAAAFRDIQQGRLLL
;
A
#
# COMPACT_ATOMS: atom_id res chain seq x y z
N MET A 1 3.07 4.39 4.24
CA MET A 1 2.10 3.84 3.28
C MET A 1 1.92 4.85 2.17
N ALA A 2 1.86 4.42 0.91
CA ALA A 2 1.48 5.26 -0.21
C ALA A 2 0.09 4.84 -0.71
N ALA A 3 -0.75 5.81 -1.06
CA ALA A 3 -2.06 5.57 -1.67
C ALA A 3 -2.04 6.13 -3.09
N VAL A 4 -2.49 5.34 -4.06
CA VAL A 4 -2.45 5.67 -5.48
C VAL A 4 -3.78 5.33 -6.14
N ARG A 5 -4.12 6.10 -7.18
CA ARG A 5 -5.19 5.75 -8.13
C ARG A 5 -4.53 5.36 -9.45
N LEU A 6 -4.93 4.23 -10.00
CA LEU A 6 -4.50 3.83 -11.34
C LEU A 6 -5.27 4.60 -12.39
N LYS A 7 -4.65 4.83 -13.55
CA LYS A 7 -5.36 5.32 -14.73
C LYS A 7 -6.37 4.27 -15.19
N ASP A 8 -7.45 4.70 -15.81
CA ASP A 8 -8.49 3.79 -16.30
C ASP A 8 -7.88 2.80 -17.31
N GLY A 9 -8.19 1.50 -17.13
CA GLY A 9 -7.63 0.41 -17.94
C GLY A 9 -6.20 -0.02 -17.57
N ALA A 10 -5.53 0.65 -16.63
CA ALA A 10 -4.20 0.24 -16.16
C ALA A 10 -4.29 -0.84 -15.07
N ALA A 11 -3.40 -1.83 -15.14
CA ALA A 11 -3.20 -2.82 -14.09
C ALA A 11 -2.03 -2.40 -13.17
N PHE A 12 -2.08 -2.84 -11.91
CA PHE A 12 -0.96 -2.66 -11.00
C PHE A 12 0.11 -3.73 -11.25
N ASP A 13 1.34 -3.29 -11.45
CA ASP A 13 2.51 -4.15 -11.55
C ASP A 13 3.42 -3.92 -10.34
N GLY A 14 3.41 -4.89 -9.43
CA GLY A 14 4.20 -4.84 -8.21
C GLY A 14 5.69 -5.04 -8.44
N ASP A 15 6.09 -5.77 -9.48
CA ASP A 15 7.49 -6.04 -9.81
C ASP A 15 8.12 -4.77 -10.38
N GLN A 16 7.41 -4.13 -11.31
CA GLN A 16 7.85 -2.86 -11.92
C GLN A 16 7.99 -1.77 -10.86
N LEU A 17 7.02 -1.62 -9.95
CA LEU A 17 7.10 -0.63 -8.88
C LEU A 17 8.24 -0.93 -7.91
N PHE A 18 8.48 -2.19 -7.57
CA PHE A 18 9.59 -2.57 -6.70
C PHE A 18 10.94 -2.21 -7.32
N ALA A 19 11.15 -2.56 -8.59
CA ALA A 19 12.37 -2.23 -9.32
C ALA A 19 12.57 -0.71 -9.40
N PHE A 20 11.53 0.03 -9.77
CA PHE A 20 11.58 1.49 -9.86
C PHE A 20 11.96 2.14 -8.52
N THR A 21 11.29 1.74 -7.43
CA THR A 21 11.57 2.31 -6.10
C THR A 21 12.92 1.88 -5.54
N GLN A 22 13.44 0.71 -5.94
CA GLN A 22 14.80 0.29 -5.56
C GLN A 22 15.88 1.11 -6.27
N ASP A 23 15.65 1.51 -7.53
CA ASP A 23 16.61 2.29 -8.32
C ASP A 23 16.55 3.79 -7.99
N THR A 24 15.36 4.31 -7.71
CA THR A 24 15.13 5.76 -7.58
C THR A 24 15.09 6.28 -6.16
N LEU A 25 14.89 5.41 -5.16
CA LEU A 25 14.70 5.82 -3.77
C LEU A 25 15.68 5.11 -2.83
N PRO A 26 16.17 5.81 -1.78
CA PRO A 26 16.78 5.16 -0.63
C PRO A 26 15.85 4.14 0.01
N ALA A 27 16.41 3.08 0.61
CA ALA A 27 15.62 1.98 1.19
C ALA A 27 14.56 2.43 2.21
N TYR A 28 14.83 3.51 2.97
CA TYR A 28 13.90 4.06 3.95
C TYR A 28 12.74 4.85 3.32
N ALA A 29 12.89 5.33 2.08
CA ALA A 29 11.90 6.13 1.39
C ALA A 29 10.94 5.26 0.54
N ALA A 30 11.34 4.03 0.25
CA ALA A 30 10.50 3.08 -0.46
C ALA A 30 9.25 2.70 0.37
N PRO A 31 8.02 2.90 -0.16
CA PRO A 31 6.81 2.60 0.59
C PRO A 31 6.73 1.11 0.96
N ARG A 32 6.49 0.79 2.23
CA ARG A 32 6.26 -0.60 2.65
C ARG A 32 4.89 -1.14 2.26
N PHE A 33 3.91 -0.26 2.15
CA PHE A 33 2.54 -0.59 1.75
C PHE A 33 2.07 0.33 0.63
N ILE A 34 1.35 -0.25 -0.33
CA ILE A 34 0.65 0.45 -1.41
C ILE A 34 -0.84 0.17 -1.28
N ARG A 35 -1.66 1.23 -1.25
CA ARG A 35 -3.12 1.18 -1.29
C ARG A 35 -3.58 1.66 -2.65
N ILE A 36 -4.36 0.85 -3.37
CA ILE A 36 -4.92 1.22 -4.67
C ILE A 36 -6.39 1.54 -4.51
N GLN A 37 -6.73 2.80 -4.73
CA GLN A 37 -8.09 3.33 -4.58
C GLN A 37 -8.72 3.59 -5.95
N GLU A 38 -10.02 3.33 -6.10
CA GLU A 38 -10.74 3.60 -7.35
C GLU A 38 -10.97 5.10 -7.56
N ALA A 39 -11.18 5.83 -6.47
CA ALA A 39 -11.29 7.28 -6.46
C ALA A 39 -10.34 7.85 -5.41
N LEU A 40 -9.66 8.95 -5.76
CA LEU A 40 -9.03 9.81 -4.76
C LEU A 40 -10.19 10.56 -4.09
N GLU A 41 -10.46 10.31 -2.81
CA GLU A 41 -11.43 11.12 -2.05
C GLU A 41 -10.91 12.56 -1.98
N VAL A 42 -11.37 13.40 -2.91
CA VAL A 42 -11.20 14.85 -2.85
C VAL A 42 -12.44 15.40 -2.14
N THR A 43 -12.42 15.41 -0.81
CA THR A 43 -13.44 16.15 -0.06
C THR A 43 -13.25 17.64 -0.35
N GLY A 44 -14.35 18.35 -0.61
CA GLY A 44 -14.42 19.72 -1.17
C GLY A 44 -13.82 20.86 -0.33
N THR A 45 -12.83 20.59 0.52
CA THR A 45 -12.00 21.60 1.21
C THR A 45 -10.49 21.31 1.14
N PHE A 46 -10.01 20.43 0.24
CA PHE A 46 -8.57 20.14 0.04
C PHE A 46 -7.80 19.72 1.31
N LYS A 47 -8.49 19.31 2.38
CA LYS A 47 -7.87 18.76 3.59
C LYS A 47 -8.08 17.26 3.57
N GLN A 48 -7.00 16.51 3.34
CA GLN A 48 -6.99 15.07 3.60
C GLN A 48 -7.46 14.84 5.03
N CYS A 49 -8.49 14.01 5.22
CA CYS A 49 -8.90 13.51 6.53
C CYS A 49 -7.82 12.56 7.06
N LYS A 50 -6.66 13.12 7.43
CA LYS A 50 -5.46 12.42 7.91
C LYS A 50 -5.80 11.45 9.04
N ASN A 51 -6.79 11.78 9.87
CA ASN A 51 -7.25 10.93 10.96
C ASN A 51 -7.95 9.64 10.48
N ARG A 52 -8.71 9.67 9.39
CA ARG A 52 -9.41 8.47 8.89
C ARG A 52 -8.44 7.48 8.25
N LEU A 53 -7.49 7.97 7.43
CA LEU A 53 -6.43 7.13 6.86
C LEU A 53 -5.48 6.55 7.92
N VAL A 54 -5.26 7.28 9.02
CA VAL A 54 -4.48 6.79 10.17
C VAL A 54 -5.29 5.77 10.99
N GLN A 55 -6.60 5.96 11.16
CA GLN A 55 -7.48 5.04 11.89
C GLN A 55 -7.80 3.75 11.12
N GLU A 56 -7.99 3.83 9.80
CA GLU A 56 -8.20 2.65 8.93
C GLU A 56 -6.92 1.82 8.79
N GLY A 57 -5.75 2.46 8.93
CA GLY A 57 -4.46 1.79 8.88
C GLY A 57 -4.25 1.01 7.58
N PHE A 58 -3.93 -0.27 7.71
CA PHE A 58 -3.76 -1.23 6.60
C PHE A 58 -4.62 -2.48 6.83
N ASP A 59 -5.73 -2.36 7.59
CA ASP A 59 -6.60 -3.50 7.86
C ASP A 59 -7.41 -3.87 6.62
N PRO A 60 -7.16 -5.05 6.03
CA PRO A 60 -7.89 -5.51 4.85
C PRO A 60 -9.39 -5.76 5.11
N ASN A 61 -9.85 -5.79 6.37
CA ASN A 61 -11.27 -5.93 6.71
C ASN A 61 -12.00 -4.58 6.83
N LEU A 62 -11.28 -3.49 7.10
CA LEU A 62 -11.85 -2.13 7.18
C LEU A 62 -11.75 -1.39 5.84
N ILE A 63 -10.79 -1.78 5.00
CA ILE A 63 -10.49 -1.12 3.74
C ILE A 63 -10.96 -2.03 2.59
N GLY A 64 -11.95 -1.58 1.81
CA GLY A 64 -12.38 -2.24 0.58
C GLY A 64 -11.40 -2.08 -0.59
N ASP A 65 -10.36 -1.25 -0.42
CA ASP A 65 -9.32 -0.99 -1.41
C ASP A 65 -8.28 -2.13 -1.45
N ARG A 66 -7.66 -2.32 -2.62
CA ARG A 66 -6.61 -3.33 -2.77
C ARG A 66 -5.33 -2.86 -2.07
N LEU A 67 -4.85 -3.63 -1.10
CA LEU A 67 -3.62 -3.38 -0.36
C LEU A 67 -2.50 -4.32 -0.82
N PHE A 68 -1.29 -3.78 -0.93
CA PHE A 68 -0.09 -4.52 -1.30
C PHE A 68 1.04 -4.24 -0.31
N LEU A 69 1.82 -5.28 -0.01
CA LEU A 69 2.99 -5.25 0.86
C LEU A 69 4.27 -5.38 0.01
N ARG A 70 5.28 -4.58 0.35
CA ARG A 70 6.63 -4.74 -0.21
C ARG A 70 7.27 -6.01 0.33
N ASP A 71 7.52 -6.99 -0.53
CA ASP A 71 8.22 -8.23 -0.21
C ASP A 71 9.63 -8.19 -0.85
N ALA A 72 10.65 -8.03 -0.02
CA ALA A 72 12.04 -7.97 -0.47
C ALA A 72 12.56 -9.34 -0.95
N ALA A 73 12.04 -10.45 -0.42
CA ALA A 73 12.44 -11.79 -0.83
C ALA A 73 11.89 -12.12 -2.23
N ARG A 74 10.65 -11.70 -2.51
CA ARG A 74 10.02 -11.84 -3.83
C ARG A 74 10.38 -10.70 -4.78
N ARG A 75 11.03 -9.64 -4.30
CA ARG A 75 11.37 -8.42 -5.04
C ARG A 75 10.15 -7.78 -5.74
N SER A 76 9.03 -7.74 -5.02
CA SER A 76 7.73 -7.32 -5.57
C SER A 76 6.83 -6.67 -4.52
N TYR A 77 5.79 -5.98 -4.97
CA TYR A 77 4.63 -5.64 -4.15
C TYR A 77 3.55 -6.71 -4.30
N VAL A 78 3.35 -7.51 -3.26
CA VAL A 78 2.40 -8.63 -3.25
C VAL A 78 1.09 -8.26 -2.56
N PRO A 79 -0.06 -8.80 -2.98
CA PRO A 79 -1.33 -8.56 -2.28
C PRO A 79 -1.23 -8.87 -0.78
N LEU A 80 -1.70 -7.94 0.05
CA LEU A 80 -1.75 -8.13 1.49
C LEU A 80 -2.85 -9.14 1.81
N SER A 81 -2.46 -10.40 2.02
CA SER A 81 -3.38 -11.45 2.44
C SER A 81 -3.77 -11.28 3.92
N ALA A 82 -4.94 -11.82 4.30
CA ALA A 82 -5.36 -11.84 5.70
C ALA A 82 -4.36 -12.59 6.61
N ALA A 83 -3.63 -13.58 6.07
CA ALA A 83 -2.57 -14.27 6.80
C ALA A 83 -1.38 -13.34 7.06
N ALA A 84 -0.87 -12.67 6.02
CA ALA A 84 0.23 -11.72 6.15
C ALA A 84 -0.14 -10.56 7.09
N PHE A 85 -1.37 -10.05 7.00
CA PHE A 85 -1.88 -9.05 7.93
C PHE A 85 -1.86 -9.53 9.40
N ARG A 86 -2.33 -10.75 9.67
CA ARG A 86 -2.27 -11.34 11.02
C ARG A 86 -0.83 -11.52 11.51
N ASP A 87 0.09 -11.93 10.65
CA ASP A 87 1.50 -12.10 11.03
C ASP A 87 2.15 -10.76 11.37
N ILE A 88 1.79 -9.68 10.67
CA ILE A 88 2.22 -8.31 11.03
C ILE A 88 1.63 -7.91 12.38
N GLN A 89 0.33 -8.11 12.60
CA GLN A 89 -0.35 -7.77 13.86
C GLN A 89 0.23 -8.54 15.06
N GLN A 90 0.66 -9.79 14.84
CA GLN A 90 1.25 -10.64 15.87
C GLN A 90 2.77 -10.48 15.99
N GLY A 91 3.37 -9.54 15.25
CA GLY A 91 4.82 -9.27 15.28
C GLY A 91 5.69 -10.39 14.70
N ARG A 92 5.09 -11.38 14.02
CA ARG A 92 5.80 -12.49 13.37
C ARG A 92 6.44 -12.08 12.05
N LEU A 93 5.85 -11.09 11.37
CA LEU A 93 6.43 -10.46 10.20
C LEU A 93 6.96 -9.08 10.60
N LEU A 94 8.30 -8.96 10.64
CA LEU A 94 8.96 -7.68 10.83
C LEU A 94 8.92 -6.91 9.51
N LEU A 95 8.34 -5.71 9.55
CA LEU A 95 8.27 -4.83 8.41
C LEU A 95 9.61 -4.15 8.16
#